data_AF-A0A1G0IH17-F1
#
_entry.id   AF-A0A1G0IH17-F1
#
_cell.length_a   1.000
_cell.length_b   1.000
_cell.length_c   1.000
_cell.angle_alpha   90.00
_cell.angle_beta   90.00
_cell.angle_gamma   90.00
#
_symmetry.space_group_name_H-M   'P 1'
#
loop_
_entity.id
_entity.type
_entity.pdbx_description
1 polymer ?
#
loop_
_entity_poly.entity_id
_entity_poly.type
_entity_poly.pdbx_seq_one_letter_code
_entity_poly.pdbx_strand_id
1 'polypeptide(L)'
;MFSKNPLLQKQSANFSELACLIIPENAQVVAYPNPVGKSYQAFKKPIVKKAPCFDDIRQGSSGDCFLLAALFSIVALADGASIITGMFQAKGDHIIVRLFDREGKPHYLSLEKSLPVKWNGPSSRAPWVQFIEKAYAAFKLDNYSALNGGSPDEAILTLTGARYEGFCTLPLQSRQSLSLITEYVNADGIYLFHELMRINTKTPPAIRNRLLKVIFANDLASFSQWETWLNRNNRAVDWQQLLLKIHPIEWQHVEQFINGYQTENECQPVLTQIKHWLSVEKILPGAPLSAQYSYEELSLFDEIKKQLANQRAIFVSAHSDVLSQRYISSWHSYSVQGIEESTVLSHKYVLVRTPAPHFLHRAPKWMSYFFKTGRSVKEIDVQHQQSPQIEITQSQEVGKAYRMELNDFCRSFDTMKSTQPISSTAVDERVSVHLSVKK
;
A
#
# COMPACT_ATOMS: atom_id res chain seq x y z
N MET A 1 17.82 2.39 20.48
CA MET A 1 16.94 2.09 21.64
C MET A 1 15.49 2.13 21.15
N PHE A 2 14.81 0.99 21.13
CA PHE A 2 13.41 0.91 20.70
C PHE A 2 12.51 1.62 21.72
N SER A 3 11.90 2.73 21.32
CA SER A 3 10.70 3.22 22.00
C SER A 3 9.59 2.21 21.71
N LYS A 4 9.43 1.26 22.63
CA LYS A 4 8.26 0.38 22.67
C LYS A 4 7.02 1.27 22.68
N ASN A 5 6.14 1.07 21.72
CA ASN A 5 4.83 1.71 21.68
C ASN A 5 4.13 1.45 23.04
N PRO A 6 3.86 2.47 23.88
CA PRO A 6 3.49 2.26 25.28
C PRO A 6 2.04 1.80 25.50
N LEU A 7 1.31 1.45 24.44
CA LEU A 7 -0.12 1.13 24.52
C LEU A 7 -0.48 -0.36 24.61
N LEU A 8 0.49 -1.24 24.88
CA LEU A 8 0.23 -2.68 25.02
C LEU A 8 0.75 -3.24 26.35
N GLN A 9 0.20 -2.79 27.48
CA GLN A 9 0.28 -3.55 28.73
C GLN A 9 -1.05 -3.64 29.48
N LYS A 10 -1.52 -4.89 29.56
CA LYS A 10 -2.32 -5.55 30.59
C LYS A 10 -3.70 -4.96 30.95
N GLN A 11 -4.72 -5.50 30.30
CA GLN A 11 -5.95 -5.88 30.99
C GLN A 11 -6.24 -7.37 30.72
N SER A 12 -6.19 -8.17 31.78
CA SER A 12 -6.65 -9.56 31.79
C SER A 12 -8.16 -9.59 32.04
N ALA A 13 -8.95 -9.25 31.01
CA ALA A 13 -10.40 -9.45 31.04
C ALA A 13 -10.73 -10.92 30.70
N ASN A 14 -11.86 -11.43 31.21
CA ASN A 14 -12.35 -12.78 30.91
C ASN A 14 -12.65 -12.90 29.40
N PHE A 15 -11.82 -13.65 28.68
CA PHE A 15 -11.77 -13.65 27.22
C PHE A 15 -12.98 -14.31 26.51
N SER A 16 -13.94 -14.90 27.23
CA SER A 16 -15.19 -15.41 26.65
C SER A 16 -16.20 -14.30 26.31
N GLU A 17 -15.98 -13.06 26.77
CA GLU A 17 -16.86 -11.90 26.56
C GLU A 17 -16.40 -10.96 25.43
N LEU A 18 -15.33 -11.31 24.69
CA LEU A 18 -14.79 -10.38 23.70
C LEU A 18 -15.71 -10.15 22.50
N ALA A 19 -16.58 -11.10 22.11
CA ALA A 19 -17.56 -10.88 21.05
C ALA A 19 -18.65 -9.91 21.53
N CYS A 20 -18.50 -8.63 21.19
CA CYS A 20 -19.22 -7.52 21.81
C CYS A 20 -20.16 -6.77 20.86
N LEU A 21 -20.57 -7.38 19.74
CA LEU A 21 -21.52 -6.75 18.83
C LEU A 21 -22.83 -6.43 19.58
N ILE A 22 -23.14 -5.14 19.64
CA ILE A 22 -24.44 -4.63 20.09
C ILE A 22 -25.34 -4.56 18.87
N ILE A 23 -26.48 -5.23 18.92
CA ILE A 23 -27.50 -5.20 17.86
C ILE A 23 -28.54 -4.16 18.29
N PRO A 24 -28.73 -3.06 17.55
CA PRO A 24 -29.75 -2.07 17.84
C PRO A 24 -31.15 -2.70 17.83
N GLU A 25 -32.05 -2.23 18.71
CA GLU A 25 -33.37 -2.83 18.90
C GLU A 25 -34.23 -2.88 17.62
N ASN A 26 -34.04 -1.89 16.74
CA ASN A 26 -34.75 -1.79 15.46
C ASN A 26 -34.04 -2.51 14.29
N ALA A 27 -32.89 -3.13 14.53
CA ALA A 27 -32.16 -3.85 13.50
C ALA A 27 -32.77 -5.24 13.27
N GLN A 28 -32.99 -5.59 12.00
CA GLN A 28 -33.44 -6.92 11.63
C GLN A 28 -32.24 -7.88 11.59
N VAL A 29 -32.33 -8.98 12.34
CA VAL A 29 -31.39 -10.12 12.21
C VAL A 29 -31.96 -11.06 11.16
N VAL A 30 -31.21 -11.28 10.08
CA VAL A 30 -31.62 -12.13 8.96
C VAL A 30 -30.89 -13.45 9.06
N ALA A 31 -31.64 -14.56 9.03
CA ALA A 31 -31.05 -15.89 8.97
C ALA A 31 -30.42 -16.14 7.59
N TYR A 32 -29.14 -16.51 7.56
CA TYR A 32 -28.43 -16.89 6.35
C TYR A 32 -28.03 -18.36 6.43
N PRO A 33 -28.23 -19.14 5.35
CA PRO A 33 -27.73 -20.50 5.29
C PRO A 33 -26.20 -20.51 5.24
N ASN A 34 -25.61 -21.67 5.52
CA ASN A 34 -24.19 -21.86 5.27
C ASN A 34 -23.89 -21.75 3.76
N PRO A 35 -22.75 -21.16 3.37
CA PRO A 35 -22.34 -21.14 1.96
C PRO A 35 -22.34 -22.54 1.34
N VAL A 36 -22.88 -22.67 0.12
CA VAL A 36 -23.03 -23.99 -0.52
C VAL A 36 -21.68 -24.60 -0.93
N GLY A 37 -21.69 -25.91 -1.23
CA GLY A 37 -20.53 -26.62 -1.80
C GLY A 37 -19.51 -27.13 -0.79
N LYS A 38 -19.81 -27.10 0.52
CA LYS A 38 -18.94 -27.62 1.58
C LYS A 38 -19.73 -28.37 2.66
N SER A 39 -19.06 -29.31 3.33
CA SER A 39 -19.55 -29.93 4.56
C SER A 39 -19.09 -29.14 5.77
N TYR A 40 -19.95 -29.03 6.77
CA TYR A 40 -19.73 -28.23 7.97
C TYR A 40 -19.72 -29.08 9.23
N GLN A 41 -18.99 -28.62 10.24
CA GLN A 41 -18.98 -29.19 11.58
C GLN A 41 -19.25 -28.10 12.61
N ALA A 42 -20.12 -28.41 13.58
CA ALA A 42 -20.44 -27.50 14.68
C ALA A 42 -19.17 -27.08 15.43
N PHE A 43 -19.05 -25.77 15.69
CA PHE A 43 -17.91 -25.16 16.35
C PHE A 43 -18.28 -24.71 17.77
N LYS A 44 -17.89 -25.51 18.76
CA LYS A 44 -18.30 -25.29 20.17
C LYS A 44 -17.43 -24.29 20.94
N LYS A 45 -16.27 -23.91 20.41
CA LYS A 45 -15.29 -23.05 21.13
C LYS A 45 -15.67 -21.56 21.01
N PRO A 46 -15.04 -20.66 21.79
CA PRO A 46 -15.13 -19.22 21.57
C PRO A 46 -14.63 -18.83 20.18
N ILE A 47 -15.32 -17.88 19.54
CA ILE A 47 -14.96 -17.34 18.21
C ILE A 47 -13.64 -16.57 18.33
N VAL A 48 -13.55 -15.70 19.33
CA VAL A 48 -12.38 -14.92 19.69
C VAL A 48 -11.86 -15.46 21.01
N LYS A 49 -10.62 -15.96 21.03
CA LYS A 49 -9.97 -16.51 22.25
C LYS A 49 -9.00 -15.54 22.91
N LYS A 50 -8.47 -14.62 22.12
CA LYS A 50 -7.51 -13.57 22.47
C LYS A 50 -7.83 -12.37 21.58
N ALA A 51 -7.32 -11.19 21.93
CA ALA A 51 -7.44 -10.02 21.08
C ALA A 51 -6.97 -10.35 19.64
N PRO A 52 -7.78 -10.03 18.60
CA PRO A 52 -7.38 -10.22 17.21
C PRO A 52 -6.02 -9.59 16.94
N CYS A 53 -5.14 -10.35 16.31
CA CYS A 53 -3.78 -9.91 16.02
C CYS A 53 -3.34 -10.41 14.64
N PHE A 54 -2.23 -9.89 14.14
CA PHE A 54 -1.79 -10.21 12.80
C PHE A 54 -1.46 -11.69 12.57
N ASP A 55 -0.99 -12.40 13.59
CA ASP A 55 -0.67 -13.84 13.50
C ASP A 55 -1.90 -14.71 13.26
N ASP A 56 -3.07 -14.16 13.55
CA ASP A 56 -4.35 -14.80 13.33
C ASP A 56 -4.77 -14.76 11.86
N ILE A 57 -4.15 -13.99 10.96
CA ILE A 57 -4.59 -13.88 9.56
C ILE A 57 -3.56 -14.58 8.66
N ARG A 58 -3.95 -15.62 7.90
CA ARG A 58 -3.01 -16.43 7.11
C ARG A 58 -3.68 -17.10 5.90
N GLN A 59 -3.51 -16.53 4.71
CA GLN A 59 -4.15 -17.05 3.51
C GLN A 59 -3.92 -18.55 3.30
N GLY A 60 -5.01 -19.24 2.96
CA GLY A 60 -5.06 -20.65 2.63
C GLY A 60 -4.83 -20.84 1.14
N SER A 61 -5.60 -21.73 0.51
CA SER A 61 -5.57 -21.94 -0.93
C SER A 61 -6.63 -21.16 -1.72
N SER A 62 -7.40 -20.27 -1.06
CA SER A 62 -8.43 -19.44 -1.69
C SER A 62 -7.86 -18.13 -2.25
N GLY A 63 -8.56 -17.52 -3.20
CA GLY A 63 -8.19 -16.22 -3.80
C GLY A 63 -8.52 -14.99 -2.95
N ASP A 64 -8.62 -15.13 -1.63
CA ASP A 64 -9.21 -14.14 -0.71
C ASP A 64 -8.22 -13.11 -0.17
N CYS A 65 -7.06 -12.97 -0.81
CA CYS A 65 -6.03 -12.00 -0.42
C CYS A 65 -6.57 -10.58 -0.25
N PHE A 66 -7.57 -10.16 -1.03
CA PHE A 66 -8.20 -8.85 -0.90
C PHE A 66 -8.91 -8.66 0.46
N LEU A 67 -9.63 -9.69 0.93
CA LEU A 67 -10.35 -9.69 2.20
C LEU A 67 -9.37 -9.75 3.37
N LEU A 68 -8.35 -10.60 3.26
CA LEU A 68 -7.34 -10.73 4.31
C LEU A 68 -6.45 -9.49 4.42
N ALA A 69 -6.14 -8.81 3.30
CA ALA A 69 -5.47 -7.52 3.32
C ALA A 69 -6.31 -6.43 4.01
N ALA A 70 -7.63 -6.43 3.79
CA ALA A 70 -8.57 -5.58 4.53
C ALA A 70 -8.53 -5.86 6.03
N LEU A 71 -8.58 -7.12 6.45
CA LEU A 71 -8.45 -7.50 7.85
C LEU A 71 -7.10 -7.09 8.45
N PHE A 72 -6.00 -7.27 7.73
CA PHE A 72 -4.68 -6.81 8.18
C PHE A 72 -4.66 -5.30 8.44
N SER A 73 -5.31 -4.53 7.57
CA SER A 73 -5.33 -3.08 7.69
C SER A 73 -6.21 -2.64 8.85
N ILE A 74 -7.35 -3.29 9.09
CA ILE A 74 -8.19 -3.03 10.27
C ILE A 74 -7.41 -3.35 11.55
N VAL A 75 -6.79 -4.53 11.63
CA VAL A 75 -6.02 -4.95 12.83
C VAL A 75 -4.81 -4.05 13.08
N ALA A 76 -4.28 -3.36 12.06
CA ALA A 76 -3.17 -2.43 12.22
C ALA A 76 -3.58 -1.08 12.85
N LEU A 77 -4.87 -0.77 12.90
CA LEU A 77 -5.38 0.44 13.54
C LEU A 77 -5.36 0.29 15.07
N ALA A 78 -5.36 1.42 15.78
CA ALA A 78 -5.28 1.44 17.23
C ALA A 78 -6.44 0.65 17.89
N ASP A 79 -7.65 0.81 17.33
CA ASP A 79 -8.86 0.10 17.79
C ASP A 79 -9.15 -1.18 17.00
N GLY A 80 -8.19 -1.67 16.20
CA GLY A 80 -8.39 -2.75 15.24
C GLY A 80 -8.97 -4.02 15.85
N ALA A 81 -8.44 -4.43 17.01
CA ALA A 81 -8.95 -5.57 17.76
C ALA A 81 -10.43 -5.39 18.16
N SER A 82 -10.77 -4.22 18.70
CA SER A 82 -12.13 -3.87 19.13
C SER A 82 -13.12 -3.83 17.97
N ILE A 83 -12.70 -3.29 16.82
CA ILE A 83 -13.51 -3.27 15.59
C ILE A 83 -13.87 -4.70 15.19
N ILE A 84 -12.87 -5.60 15.10
CA ILE A 84 -13.09 -6.99 14.72
C ILE A 84 -13.98 -7.71 15.73
N THR A 85 -13.73 -7.54 17.03
CA THR A 85 -14.54 -8.20 18.06
C THR A 85 -15.97 -7.69 18.09
N GLY A 86 -16.16 -6.40 17.83
CA GLY A 86 -17.46 -5.74 17.71
C GLY A 86 -18.25 -6.14 16.45
N MET A 87 -17.71 -6.99 15.58
CA MET A 87 -18.45 -7.57 14.45
C MET A 87 -19.29 -8.79 14.82
N PHE A 88 -19.02 -9.44 15.96
CA PHE A 88 -19.60 -10.74 16.29
C PHE A 88 -20.45 -10.72 17.56
N GLN A 89 -21.53 -11.50 17.55
CA GLN A 89 -22.24 -11.93 18.76
C GLN A 89 -22.52 -13.44 18.66
N ALA A 90 -22.13 -14.23 19.67
CA ALA A 90 -22.48 -15.65 19.70
C ALA A 90 -23.82 -15.87 20.41
N LYS A 91 -24.73 -16.67 19.83
CA LYS A 91 -26.03 -17.04 20.43
C LYS A 91 -26.30 -18.54 20.23
N GLY A 92 -25.96 -19.35 21.25
CA GLY A 92 -26.12 -20.80 21.21
C GLY A 92 -25.37 -21.42 20.03
N ASP A 93 -26.11 -22.11 19.15
CA ASP A 93 -25.60 -22.75 17.93
C ASP A 93 -25.51 -21.80 16.73
N HIS A 94 -25.72 -20.50 16.93
CA HIS A 94 -25.61 -19.48 15.89
C HIS A 94 -24.59 -18.40 16.26
N ILE A 95 -24.11 -17.71 15.23
CA ILE A 95 -23.36 -16.46 15.34
C ILE A 95 -24.12 -15.38 14.59
N ILE A 96 -24.08 -14.16 15.11
CA ILE A 96 -24.53 -12.97 14.42
C ILE A 96 -23.30 -12.17 14.00
N VAL A 97 -23.22 -11.82 12.71
CA VAL A 97 -22.14 -11.02 12.15
C VAL A 97 -22.71 -9.76 11.54
N ARG A 98 -22.13 -8.60 11.88
CA ARG A 98 -22.44 -7.33 11.22
C ARG A 98 -21.56 -7.13 10.00
N LEU A 99 -22.17 -6.94 8.84
CA LEU A 99 -21.53 -6.51 7.59
C LEU A 99 -22.27 -5.31 7.01
N PHE A 100 -21.70 -4.66 6.00
CA PHE A 100 -22.30 -3.52 5.30
C PHE A 100 -22.45 -3.83 3.81
N ASP A 101 -23.52 -3.34 3.18
CA ASP A 101 -23.71 -3.42 1.73
C ASP A 101 -22.93 -2.31 0.98
N ARG A 102 -23.15 -2.19 -0.34
CA ARG A 102 -22.46 -1.20 -1.19
C ARG A 102 -22.93 0.23 -0.91
N GLU A 103 -24.13 0.36 -0.36
CA GLU A 103 -24.73 1.60 0.08
C GLU A 103 -24.17 2.03 1.45
N GLY A 104 -23.48 1.14 2.16
CA GLY A 104 -22.92 1.37 3.48
C GLY A 104 -23.95 1.12 4.60
N LYS A 105 -25.06 0.45 4.29
CA LYS A 105 -26.10 0.09 5.26
C LYS A 105 -25.70 -1.21 5.99
N PRO A 106 -25.85 -1.26 7.33
CA PRO A 106 -25.50 -2.44 8.11
C PRO A 106 -26.55 -3.56 7.96
N HIS A 107 -26.06 -4.80 7.92
CA HIS A 107 -26.82 -6.04 7.91
C HIS A 107 -26.32 -6.94 9.04
N TYR A 108 -27.25 -7.63 9.71
CA TYR A 108 -26.96 -8.52 10.84
C TYR A 108 -27.32 -9.94 10.45
N LEU A 109 -26.30 -10.73 10.13
CA LEU A 109 -26.45 -12.07 9.57
C LEU A 109 -26.39 -13.11 10.70
N SER A 110 -27.47 -13.86 10.91
CA SER A 110 -27.48 -15.04 11.79
C SER A 110 -27.10 -16.28 10.98
N LEU A 111 -25.92 -16.83 11.27
CA LEU A 111 -25.34 -18.00 10.61
C LEU A 111 -25.21 -19.14 11.62
N GLU A 112 -25.30 -20.39 11.16
CA GLU A 112 -24.96 -21.53 12.02
C GLU A 112 -23.49 -21.41 12.50
N LYS A 113 -23.25 -21.71 13.77
CA LYS A 113 -21.92 -21.71 14.39
C LYS A 113 -21.18 -23.00 14.01
N SER A 114 -20.88 -23.13 12.73
CA SER A 114 -20.22 -24.28 12.13
C SER A 114 -19.16 -23.83 11.11
N LEU A 115 -18.10 -24.62 10.93
CA LEU A 115 -17.00 -24.32 10.01
C LEU A 115 -16.75 -25.49 9.04
N PRO A 116 -16.23 -25.26 7.83
CA PRO A 116 -15.97 -26.31 6.85
C PRO A 116 -14.95 -27.36 7.34
N VAL A 117 -15.24 -28.67 7.14
CA VAL A 117 -14.41 -29.79 7.70
C VAL A 117 -13.31 -30.29 6.76
N LYS A 118 -13.48 -30.14 5.44
CA LYS A 118 -12.56 -30.65 4.39
C LYS A 118 -12.17 -29.53 3.42
N TRP A 119 -11.87 -28.36 3.96
CA TRP A 119 -11.35 -27.26 3.18
C TRP A 119 -9.83 -27.43 3.08
N ASN A 120 -9.25 -27.40 1.88
CA ASN A 120 -7.80 -27.45 1.66
C ASN A 120 -7.13 -26.21 2.27
N GLY A 121 -6.99 -26.22 3.60
CA GLY A 121 -6.47 -25.13 4.42
C GLY A 121 -7.41 -23.91 4.47
N PRO A 122 -8.25 -23.72 5.52
CA PRO A 122 -8.94 -22.44 5.69
C PRO A 122 -7.92 -21.29 5.69
N SER A 123 -8.36 -20.09 5.29
CA SER A 123 -7.50 -18.90 5.16
C SER A 123 -7.07 -18.27 6.49
N SER A 124 -7.10 -19.08 7.55
CA SER A 124 -6.48 -18.83 8.83
C SER A 124 -6.71 -20.02 9.79
N ARG A 125 -5.89 -20.15 10.85
CA ARG A 125 -6.17 -21.04 12.00
C ARG A 125 -7.05 -20.41 13.08
N ALA A 126 -7.26 -19.10 13.04
CA ALA A 126 -8.07 -18.36 14.00
C ALA A 126 -9.55 -18.42 13.62
N PRO A 127 -10.45 -18.84 14.53
CA PRO A 127 -11.87 -19.02 14.20
C PRO A 127 -12.55 -17.74 13.75
N TRP A 128 -12.20 -16.59 14.32
CA TRP A 128 -12.79 -15.30 13.95
C TRP A 128 -12.58 -14.96 12.47
N VAL A 129 -11.39 -15.24 11.92
CA VAL A 129 -11.11 -15.01 10.49
C VAL A 129 -11.99 -15.94 9.64
N GLN A 130 -12.06 -17.23 9.98
CA GLN A 130 -12.86 -18.20 9.24
C GLN A 130 -14.36 -17.87 9.27
N PHE A 131 -14.86 -17.32 10.38
CA PHE A 131 -16.24 -16.87 10.46
C PHE A 131 -16.51 -15.58 9.68
N ILE A 132 -15.55 -14.66 9.57
CA ILE A 132 -15.65 -13.52 8.64
C ILE A 132 -15.68 -14.00 7.19
N GLU A 133 -14.79 -14.91 6.80
CA GLU A 133 -14.78 -15.50 5.45
C GLU A 133 -16.13 -16.16 5.13
N LYS A 134 -16.66 -16.97 6.06
CA LYS A 134 -17.97 -17.61 5.94
C LYS A 134 -19.09 -16.58 5.79
N ALA A 135 -19.12 -15.56 6.65
CA ALA A 135 -20.13 -14.51 6.62
C ALA A 135 -20.06 -13.69 5.33
N TYR A 136 -18.85 -13.35 4.89
CA TYR A 136 -18.62 -12.63 3.64
C TYR A 136 -19.08 -13.45 2.43
N ALA A 137 -18.72 -14.75 2.38
CA ALA A 137 -19.14 -15.65 1.31
C ALA A 137 -20.67 -15.82 1.25
N ALA A 138 -21.32 -15.97 2.41
CA ALA A 138 -22.78 -16.01 2.51
C ALA A 138 -23.40 -14.70 2.01
N PHE A 139 -22.89 -13.56 2.50
CA PHE A 139 -23.44 -12.24 2.18
C PHE A 139 -23.31 -11.86 0.70
N LYS A 140 -22.25 -12.31 0.00
CA LYS A 140 -21.96 -11.86 -1.38
C LYS A 140 -22.54 -12.75 -2.47
N LEU A 141 -22.41 -14.08 -2.38
CA LEU A 141 -22.84 -15.01 -3.45
C LEU A 141 -23.41 -16.33 -2.92
N ASP A 142 -23.75 -16.42 -1.63
CA ASP A 142 -24.17 -17.66 -0.94
C ASP A 142 -23.20 -18.84 -1.10
N ASN A 143 -21.95 -18.59 -1.49
CA ASN A 143 -20.96 -19.61 -1.77
C ASN A 143 -19.52 -19.04 -1.70
N TYR A 144 -18.54 -19.90 -1.46
CA TYR A 144 -17.14 -19.48 -1.27
C TYR A 144 -16.42 -19.00 -2.55
N SER A 145 -17.02 -19.10 -3.74
CA SER A 145 -16.46 -18.47 -4.94
C SER A 145 -16.41 -16.94 -4.84
N ALA A 146 -17.23 -16.34 -3.97
CA ALA A 146 -17.15 -14.92 -3.62
C ALA A 146 -15.80 -14.49 -3.04
N LEU A 147 -14.99 -15.45 -2.61
CA LEU A 147 -13.65 -15.23 -2.10
C LEU A 147 -12.58 -15.35 -3.18
N ASN A 148 -12.91 -15.76 -4.41
CA ASN A 148 -11.95 -15.94 -5.50
C ASN A 148 -11.81 -14.65 -6.31
N GLY A 149 -11.12 -13.67 -5.74
CA GLY A 149 -10.95 -12.34 -6.32
C GLY A 149 -11.94 -11.33 -5.75
N GLY A 150 -11.53 -10.07 -5.77
CA GLY A 150 -12.25 -8.95 -5.17
C GLY A 150 -11.34 -7.75 -4.99
N SER A 151 -11.88 -6.67 -4.42
CA SER A 151 -11.11 -5.46 -4.11
C SER A 151 -11.01 -5.25 -2.58
N PRO A 152 -9.84 -4.86 -2.05
CA PRO A 152 -9.72 -4.51 -0.64
C PRO A 152 -10.67 -3.38 -0.21
N ASP A 153 -10.98 -2.45 -1.13
CA ASP A 153 -11.91 -1.35 -0.85
C ASP A 153 -13.32 -1.86 -0.58
N GLU A 154 -13.82 -2.79 -1.41
CA GLU A 154 -15.13 -3.41 -1.19
C GLU A 154 -15.12 -4.24 0.10
N ALA A 155 -14.02 -4.93 0.41
CA ALA A 155 -13.89 -5.66 1.65
C ALA A 155 -13.93 -4.72 2.86
N ILE A 156 -13.18 -3.62 2.87
CA ILE A 156 -13.24 -2.64 3.97
C ILE A 156 -14.63 -2.04 4.12
N LEU A 157 -15.25 -1.61 3.02
CA LEU A 157 -16.62 -1.11 3.05
C LEU A 157 -17.54 -2.15 3.67
N THR A 158 -17.46 -3.41 3.22
CA THR A 158 -18.29 -4.50 3.72
C THR A 158 -18.04 -4.79 5.20
N LEU A 159 -16.80 -4.67 5.68
CA LEU A 159 -16.44 -4.99 7.07
C LEU A 159 -16.74 -3.84 8.05
N THR A 160 -16.69 -2.58 7.60
CA THR A 160 -16.63 -1.41 8.50
C THR A 160 -17.57 -0.26 8.12
N GLY A 161 -18.20 -0.33 6.94
CA GLY A 161 -18.98 0.76 6.36
C GLY A 161 -18.11 1.92 5.84
N ALA A 162 -16.79 1.89 6.05
CA ALA A 162 -15.91 2.96 5.61
C ALA A 162 -15.76 2.94 4.09
N ARG A 163 -16.03 4.07 3.46
CA ARG A 163 -15.79 4.25 2.02
C ARG A 163 -14.33 4.59 1.76
N TYR A 164 -13.92 4.34 0.54
CA TYR A 164 -12.73 4.95 -0.02
C TYR A 164 -12.94 6.47 -0.13
N GLU A 165 -11.97 7.27 0.32
CA GLU A 165 -12.09 8.75 0.37
C GLU A 165 -10.97 9.47 -0.36
N GLY A 166 -9.87 8.80 -0.71
CA GLY A 166 -8.80 9.47 -1.44
C GLY A 166 -7.62 8.60 -1.82
N PHE A 167 -6.90 9.05 -2.86
CA PHE A 167 -5.64 8.45 -3.28
C PHE A 167 -4.54 9.11 -2.47
N CYS A 168 -3.70 8.31 -1.84
CA CYS A 168 -2.34 8.75 -1.62
C CYS A 168 -1.67 8.64 -2.99
N THR A 169 -1.40 9.77 -3.65
CA THR A 169 -0.88 9.76 -5.01
C THR A 169 0.55 9.26 -5.00
N LEU A 170 0.78 8.11 -5.61
CA LEU A 170 2.14 7.61 -5.86
C LEU A 170 2.88 8.56 -6.80
N PRO A 171 4.21 8.70 -6.65
CA PRO A 171 5.05 9.48 -7.56
C PRO A 171 4.73 9.20 -9.02
N LEU A 172 4.91 10.18 -9.89
CA LEU A 172 4.61 10.01 -11.31
C LEU A 172 5.32 8.80 -11.90
N GLN A 173 6.61 8.68 -11.59
CA GLN A 173 7.47 7.61 -12.07
C GLN A 173 7.16 6.24 -11.43
N SER A 174 6.30 6.17 -10.42
CA SER A 174 5.75 4.91 -9.92
C SER A 174 4.62 4.40 -10.80
N ARG A 175 3.89 5.31 -11.46
CA ARG A 175 2.65 5.01 -12.19
C ARG A 175 2.88 4.84 -13.69
N GLN A 176 3.88 5.54 -14.24
CA GLN A 176 4.19 5.48 -15.67
C GLN A 176 5.63 5.92 -15.96
N SER A 177 6.18 5.41 -17.06
CA SER A 177 7.45 5.92 -17.58
C SER A 177 7.30 7.30 -18.19
N LEU A 178 8.33 8.15 -18.02
CA LEU A 178 8.41 9.46 -18.67
C LEU A 178 8.40 9.33 -20.20
N SER A 179 8.85 8.20 -20.76
CA SER A 179 8.79 7.95 -22.21
C SER A 179 7.37 7.86 -22.76
N LEU A 180 6.38 7.58 -21.92
CA LEU A 180 4.96 7.52 -22.31
C LEU A 180 4.29 8.90 -22.29
N ILE A 181 4.93 9.90 -21.69
CA ILE A 181 4.41 11.28 -21.62
C ILE A 181 4.79 11.99 -22.91
N THR A 182 3.89 11.95 -23.89
CA THR A 182 4.08 12.56 -25.21
C THR A 182 3.48 13.96 -25.27
N GLU A 183 2.35 14.21 -24.62
CA GLU A 183 1.69 15.51 -24.56
C GLU A 183 2.44 16.50 -23.67
N TYR A 184 2.36 17.78 -24.01
CA TYR A 184 2.92 18.88 -23.23
C TYR A 184 2.13 19.09 -21.93
N VAL A 185 2.80 19.00 -20.79
CA VAL A 185 2.17 19.17 -19.47
C VAL A 185 2.73 20.42 -18.78
N ASN A 186 1.87 21.41 -18.55
CA ASN A 186 2.22 22.59 -17.77
C ASN A 186 2.05 22.31 -16.27
N ALA A 187 2.99 21.58 -15.69
CA ALA A 187 3.03 21.23 -14.27
C ALA A 187 4.43 21.44 -13.68
N ASP A 188 4.57 21.24 -12.37
CA ASP A 188 5.83 21.38 -11.63
C ASP A 188 6.57 20.05 -11.48
N GLY A 189 7.73 20.10 -10.81
CA GLY A 189 8.45 18.90 -10.40
C GLY A 189 9.02 18.14 -11.60
N ILE A 190 8.78 16.83 -11.58
CA ILE A 190 9.26 15.91 -12.60
C ILE A 190 8.67 16.19 -13.99
N TYR A 191 7.45 16.73 -14.08
CA TYR A 191 6.87 17.15 -15.35
C TYR A 191 7.67 18.28 -15.98
N LEU A 192 7.98 19.33 -15.19
CA LEU A 192 8.76 20.46 -15.68
C LEU A 192 10.17 20.03 -16.11
N PHE A 193 10.79 19.10 -15.38
CA PHE A 193 12.06 18.51 -15.80
C PHE A 193 11.94 17.73 -17.11
N HIS A 194 10.89 16.92 -17.28
CA HIS A 194 10.66 16.21 -18.54
C HIS A 194 10.53 17.19 -19.72
N GLU A 195 9.82 18.31 -19.52
CA GLU A 195 9.72 19.36 -20.52
C GLU A 195 11.07 20.05 -20.81
N LEU A 196 11.86 20.33 -19.76
CA LEU A 196 13.21 20.90 -19.91
C LEU A 196 14.08 20.03 -20.82
N MET A 197 14.01 18.71 -20.66
CA MET A 197 14.84 17.74 -21.38
C MET A 197 14.37 17.41 -22.80
N ARG A 198 13.21 17.91 -23.22
CA ARG A 198 12.68 17.74 -24.59
C ARG A 198 12.31 19.05 -25.27
N ILE A 199 12.72 20.18 -24.69
CA ILE A 199 12.37 21.51 -25.19
C ILE A 199 12.80 21.71 -26.64
N ASN A 200 11.92 22.28 -27.44
CA ASN A 200 12.16 22.61 -28.84
C ASN A 200 11.27 23.79 -29.29
N THR A 201 11.34 24.13 -30.58
CA THR A 201 10.58 25.25 -31.17
C THR A 201 9.07 25.06 -31.15
N LYS A 202 8.58 23.82 -30.99
CA LYS A 202 7.15 23.50 -30.86
C LYS A 202 6.66 23.49 -29.41
N THR A 203 7.54 23.68 -28.42
CA THR A 203 7.14 23.72 -27.01
C THR A 203 6.22 24.92 -26.75
N PRO A 204 5.03 24.71 -26.13
CA PRO A 204 4.07 25.78 -25.88
C PRO A 204 4.69 26.97 -25.14
N PRO A 205 4.38 28.23 -25.52
CA PRO A 205 4.94 29.42 -24.89
C PRO A 205 4.75 29.46 -23.36
N ALA A 206 3.60 28.96 -22.86
CA ALA A 206 3.34 28.89 -21.42
C ALA A 206 4.36 28.02 -20.67
N ILE A 207 4.77 26.88 -21.24
CA ILE A 207 5.77 25.98 -20.65
C ILE A 207 7.16 26.61 -20.73
N ARG A 208 7.51 27.21 -21.88
CA ARG A 208 8.79 27.93 -22.05
C ARG A 208 8.95 29.04 -21.02
N ASN A 209 7.90 29.86 -20.86
CA ASN A 209 7.88 30.94 -19.86
C ASN A 209 8.01 30.39 -18.43
N ARG A 210 7.39 29.24 -18.13
CA ARG A 210 7.53 28.58 -16.83
C ARG A 210 8.96 28.09 -16.60
N LEU A 211 9.58 27.41 -17.56
CA LEU A 211 10.97 26.95 -17.48
C LEU A 211 11.92 28.14 -17.24
N LEU A 212 11.78 29.19 -18.05
CA LEU A 212 12.55 30.42 -17.94
C LEU A 212 12.41 31.04 -16.54
N LYS A 213 11.19 31.12 -16.00
CA LYS A 213 10.93 31.68 -14.68
C LYS A 213 11.47 30.81 -13.53
N VAL A 214 11.16 29.51 -13.55
CA VAL A 214 11.39 28.60 -12.41
C VAL A 214 12.84 28.13 -12.35
N ILE A 215 13.43 27.77 -13.49
CA ILE A 215 14.77 27.15 -13.55
C ILE A 215 15.84 28.22 -13.81
N PHE A 216 15.53 29.17 -14.70
CA PHE A 216 16.49 30.16 -15.18
C PHE A 216 16.34 31.54 -14.54
N ALA A 217 15.43 31.73 -13.58
CA ALA A 217 15.20 33.01 -12.90
C ALA A 217 14.97 34.21 -13.84
N ASN A 218 14.31 33.96 -14.99
CA ASN A 218 14.11 34.91 -16.09
C ASN A 218 15.37 35.31 -16.88
N ASP A 219 16.48 34.60 -16.72
CA ASP A 219 17.67 34.77 -17.56
C ASP A 219 17.48 34.11 -18.93
N LEU A 220 17.10 34.94 -19.92
CA LEU A 220 16.88 34.50 -21.29
C LEU A 220 18.16 33.98 -21.95
N ALA A 221 19.34 34.51 -21.58
CA ALA A 221 20.60 34.09 -22.18
C ALA A 221 20.94 32.66 -21.75
N SER A 222 20.85 32.36 -20.46
CA SER A 222 21.05 31.00 -19.92
C SER A 222 20.04 30.01 -20.48
N PHE A 223 18.77 30.41 -20.64
CA PHE A 223 17.74 29.58 -21.25
C PHE A 223 18.04 29.27 -22.73
N SER A 224 18.37 30.28 -23.54
CA SER A 224 18.74 30.09 -24.94
C SER A 224 20.01 29.25 -25.10
N GLN A 225 20.96 29.38 -24.16
CA GLN A 225 22.15 28.55 -24.13
C GLN A 225 21.80 27.07 -23.85
N TRP A 226 20.90 26.80 -22.89
CA TRP A 226 20.39 25.44 -22.65
C TRP A 226 19.72 24.85 -23.90
N GLU A 227 18.82 25.60 -24.55
CA GLU A 227 18.14 25.13 -25.75
C GLU A 227 19.13 24.80 -26.87
N THR A 228 20.12 25.66 -27.06
CA THR A 228 21.18 25.45 -28.05
C THR A 228 21.99 24.21 -27.70
N TRP A 229 22.35 24.03 -26.43
CA TRP A 229 23.06 22.85 -25.97
C TRP A 229 22.23 21.59 -26.22
N LEU A 230 20.96 21.53 -25.83
CA LEU A 230 20.14 20.33 -25.95
C LEU A 230 19.86 19.94 -27.41
N ASN A 231 19.75 20.91 -28.32
CA ASN A 231 19.49 20.66 -29.73
C ASN A 231 20.74 20.31 -30.56
N ARG A 232 21.94 20.40 -29.98
CA ARG A 232 23.19 19.96 -30.64
C ARG A 232 23.41 18.46 -30.49
N ASN A 233 24.10 17.86 -31.45
CA ASN A 233 24.59 16.47 -31.41
C ASN A 233 23.52 15.43 -31.07
N ASN A 234 22.25 15.65 -31.47
CA ASN A 234 21.13 14.75 -31.21
C ASN A 234 20.88 14.43 -29.72
N ARG A 235 21.33 15.27 -28.77
CA ARG A 235 21.17 15.04 -27.32
C ARG A 235 19.71 14.81 -26.91
N ALA A 236 18.77 15.57 -27.48
CA ALA A 236 17.34 15.35 -27.23
C ALA A 236 16.86 13.95 -27.66
N VAL A 237 17.39 13.41 -28.78
CA VAL A 237 17.08 12.07 -29.25
C VAL A 237 17.70 11.03 -28.32
N ASP A 238 18.96 11.21 -27.94
CA ASP A 238 19.66 10.32 -27.02
C ASP A 238 18.97 10.28 -25.64
N TRP A 239 18.46 11.41 -25.16
CA TRP A 239 17.63 11.49 -23.95
C TRP A 239 16.35 10.66 -24.10
N GLN A 240 15.63 10.78 -25.22
CA GLN A 240 14.45 9.96 -25.48
C GLN A 240 14.80 8.46 -25.50
N GLN A 241 15.94 8.08 -26.09
CA GLN A 241 16.42 6.70 -26.08
C GLN A 241 16.76 6.21 -24.66
N LEU A 242 17.25 7.09 -23.79
CA LEU A 242 17.48 6.79 -22.37
C LEU A 242 16.14 6.50 -21.66
N LEU A 243 15.12 7.33 -21.86
CA LEU A 243 13.79 7.16 -21.26
C LEU A 243 13.10 5.86 -21.71
N LEU A 244 13.39 5.37 -22.93
CA LEU A 244 12.87 4.10 -23.42
C LEU A 244 13.53 2.88 -22.74
N LYS A 245 14.76 3.04 -22.22
CA LYS A 245 15.55 1.96 -21.64
C LYS A 245 15.51 1.94 -20.11
N ILE A 246 15.34 3.11 -19.49
CA ILE A 246 15.48 3.29 -18.05
C ILE A 246 14.20 3.82 -17.45
N HIS A 247 13.70 3.11 -16.45
CA HIS A 247 12.57 3.52 -15.64
C HIS A 247 12.66 2.90 -14.23
N PRO A 248 12.51 3.70 -13.15
CA PRO A 248 12.39 5.16 -13.13
C PRO A 248 13.70 5.86 -13.52
N ILE A 249 13.62 7.13 -13.92
CA ILE A 249 14.79 8.01 -14.06
C ILE A 249 15.21 8.49 -12.67
N GLU A 250 16.51 8.43 -12.45
CA GLU A 250 17.15 8.74 -11.18
C GLU A 250 18.18 9.84 -11.41
N TRP A 251 18.56 10.53 -10.34
CA TRP A 251 19.57 11.58 -10.36
C TRP A 251 20.85 11.16 -11.09
N GLN A 252 21.38 9.97 -10.80
CA GLN A 252 22.61 9.45 -11.42
C GLN A 252 22.50 9.28 -12.93
N HIS A 253 21.32 8.93 -13.46
CA HIS A 253 21.11 8.77 -14.90
C HIS A 253 21.21 10.12 -15.61
N VAL A 254 20.70 11.18 -14.97
CA VAL A 254 20.79 12.55 -15.50
C VAL A 254 22.22 13.06 -15.44
N GLU A 255 22.93 12.81 -14.35
CA GLU A 255 24.35 13.18 -14.26
C GLU A 255 25.19 12.47 -15.31
N GLN A 256 25.02 11.16 -15.48
CA GLN A 256 25.71 10.39 -16.51
C GLN A 256 25.40 10.90 -17.92
N PHE A 257 24.12 11.21 -18.19
CA PHE A 257 23.71 11.79 -19.47
C PHE A 257 24.39 13.14 -19.72
N ILE A 258 24.34 14.07 -18.76
CA ILE A 258 24.94 15.40 -18.90
C ILE A 258 26.47 15.30 -19.05
N ASN A 259 27.12 14.49 -18.22
CA ASN A 259 28.58 14.35 -18.21
C ASN A 259 29.10 13.55 -19.43
N GLY A 260 28.25 12.76 -20.08
CA GLY A 260 28.59 11.99 -21.28
C GLY A 260 28.85 12.85 -22.52
N TYR A 261 28.37 14.09 -22.52
CA TYR A 261 28.72 15.07 -23.55
C TYR A 261 29.84 15.95 -23.02
N GLN A 262 30.93 16.06 -23.78
CA GLN A 262 31.98 17.05 -23.47
C GLN A 262 31.32 18.42 -23.31
N THR A 263 31.45 18.97 -22.11
CA THR A 263 30.90 20.28 -21.79
C THR A 263 31.79 21.31 -22.47
N GLU A 264 31.31 21.91 -23.55
CA GLU A 264 31.84 23.19 -24.01
C GLU A 264 31.83 24.12 -22.79
N ASN A 265 32.99 24.68 -22.40
CA ASN A 265 33.16 25.47 -21.17
C ASN A 265 32.08 26.55 -21.02
N GLU A 266 31.58 27.06 -22.15
CA GLU A 266 30.53 28.07 -22.21
C GLU A 266 29.23 27.62 -21.52
N CYS A 267 28.83 26.34 -21.63
CA CYS A 267 27.55 25.85 -21.08
C CYS A 267 27.63 25.42 -19.60
N GLN A 268 28.82 25.43 -19.00
CA GLN A 268 29.02 24.95 -17.63
C GLN A 268 28.21 25.69 -16.56
N PRO A 269 28.04 27.04 -16.61
CA PRO A 269 27.21 27.76 -15.65
C PRO A 269 25.74 27.31 -15.70
N VAL A 270 25.19 27.12 -16.91
CA VAL A 270 23.82 26.67 -17.13
C VAL A 270 23.60 25.24 -16.62
N LEU A 271 24.53 24.33 -16.91
CA LEU A 271 24.47 22.96 -16.38
C LEU A 271 24.54 22.94 -14.85
N THR A 272 25.36 23.80 -14.26
CA THR A 272 25.46 23.96 -12.80
C THR A 272 24.15 24.45 -12.21
N GLN A 273 23.51 25.44 -12.84
CA GLN A 273 22.21 25.96 -12.43
C GLN A 273 21.10 24.89 -12.48
N ILE A 274 21.03 24.10 -13.56
CA ILE A 274 20.05 23.02 -13.70
C ILE A 274 20.29 21.93 -12.65
N LYS A 275 21.55 21.51 -12.45
CA LYS A 275 21.91 20.52 -11.43
C LYS A 275 21.55 21.02 -10.03
N HIS A 276 21.80 22.29 -9.75
CA HIS A 276 21.42 22.92 -8.48
C HIS A 276 19.90 22.90 -8.27
N TRP A 277 19.12 23.33 -9.27
CA TRP A 277 17.66 23.29 -9.22
C TRP A 277 17.13 21.87 -8.94
N LEU A 278 17.60 20.88 -9.70
CA LEU A 278 17.19 19.47 -9.53
C LEU A 278 17.47 18.93 -8.12
N SER A 279 18.63 19.30 -7.55
CA SER A 279 19.05 18.89 -6.21
C SER A 279 18.25 19.59 -5.11
N VAL A 280 18.10 20.91 -5.19
CA VAL A 280 17.39 21.71 -4.19
C VAL A 280 15.91 21.35 -4.15
N GLU A 281 15.26 21.25 -5.31
CA GLU A 281 13.84 20.92 -5.42
C GLU A 281 13.58 19.40 -5.34
N LYS A 282 14.64 18.58 -5.19
CA LYS A 282 14.57 17.12 -5.10
C LYS A 282 13.70 16.52 -6.21
N ILE A 283 13.94 16.91 -7.45
CA ILE A 283 13.06 16.55 -8.57
C ILE A 283 13.11 15.05 -8.86
N LEU A 284 14.29 14.44 -8.68
CA LEU A 284 14.56 13.05 -9.04
C LEU A 284 14.90 12.21 -7.81
N PRO A 285 14.46 10.94 -7.79
CA PRO A 285 14.92 10.00 -6.77
C PRO A 285 16.41 9.68 -6.98
N GLY A 286 17.08 9.24 -5.93
CA GLY A 286 18.40 8.62 -6.06
C GLY A 286 18.32 7.13 -6.43
N ALA A 287 19.48 6.48 -6.40
CA ALA A 287 19.57 5.03 -6.53
C ALA A 287 18.85 4.32 -5.37
N PRO A 288 18.39 3.07 -5.55
CA PRO A 288 17.83 2.28 -4.45
C PRO A 288 18.75 2.24 -3.24
N LEU A 289 18.19 2.44 -2.04
CA LEU A 289 18.92 2.49 -0.76
C LEU A 289 19.93 3.63 -0.61
N SER A 290 19.90 4.66 -1.46
CA SER A 290 20.77 5.84 -1.32
C SER A 290 20.34 6.83 -0.23
N ALA A 291 19.15 6.66 0.35
CA ALA A 291 18.47 7.66 1.20
C ALA A 291 18.22 9.01 0.50
N GLN A 292 18.32 9.05 -0.84
CA GLN A 292 17.99 10.22 -1.65
C GLN A 292 16.60 10.00 -2.26
N TYR A 293 15.67 10.85 -1.83
CA TYR A 293 14.26 10.80 -2.21
C TYR A 293 13.88 12.04 -2.99
N SER A 294 13.04 11.85 -3.99
CA SER A 294 12.36 12.96 -4.66
C SER A 294 11.36 13.64 -3.73
N TYR A 295 10.98 14.87 -4.06
CA TYR A 295 9.91 15.59 -3.38
C TYR A 295 8.59 14.80 -3.39
N GLU A 296 8.24 14.16 -4.50
CA GLU A 296 7.01 13.34 -4.60
C GLU A 296 7.04 12.14 -3.66
N GLU A 297 8.17 11.44 -3.54
CA GLU A 297 8.34 10.32 -2.60
C GLU A 297 8.25 10.79 -1.14
N LEU A 298 8.87 11.92 -0.81
CA LEU A 298 8.82 12.50 0.53
C LEU A 298 7.39 12.94 0.89
N SER A 299 6.72 13.63 -0.02
CA SER A 299 5.33 14.04 0.16
C SER A 299 4.41 12.83 0.34
N LEU A 300 4.65 11.76 -0.41
CA LEU A 300 3.94 10.51 -0.26
C LEU A 300 4.16 9.90 1.14
N PHE A 301 5.41 9.84 1.61
CA PHE A 301 5.74 9.29 2.91
C PHE A 301 5.02 10.04 4.05
N ASP A 302 4.99 11.37 3.98
CA ASP A 302 4.28 12.21 4.94
C ASP A 302 2.76 12.04 4.85
N GLU A 303 2.21 11.82 3.65
CA GLU A 303 0.79 11.52 3.49
C GLU A 303 0.43 10.17 4.10
N ILE A 304 1.23 9.11 3.89
CA ILE A 304 1.05 7.81 4.55
C ILE A 304 1.02 7.99 6.08
N LYS A 305 1.99 8.75 6.63
CA LYS A 305 2.07 9.07 8.06
C LYS A 305 0.77 9.67 8.59
N LYS A 306 0.28 10.71 7.90
CA LYS A 306 -0.94 11.44 8.24
C LYS A 306 -2.17 10.54 8.18
N GLN A 307 -2.28 9.72 7.15
CA GLN A 307 -3.42 8.82 6.94
C GLN A 307 -3.49 7.75 8.04
N LEU A 308 -2.36 7.13 8.40
CA LEU A 308 -2.28 6.18 9.50
C LEU A 308 -2.60 6.83 10.85
N ALA A 309 -2.10 8.04 11.11
CA ALA A 309 -2.42 8.79 12.33
C ALA A 309 -3.93 9.08 12.46
N ASN A 310 -4.61 9.31 11.33
CA ASN A 310 -6.05 9.53 11.27
C ASN A 310 -6.88 8.24 11.28
N GLN A 311 -6.31 7.11 11.70
CA GLN A 311 -6.95 5.79 11.75
C GLN A 311 -7.54 5.34 10.40
N ARG A 312 -6.88 5.70 9.29
CA ARG A 312 -7.31 5.28 7.96
C ARG A 312 -6.53 4.05 7.52
N ALA A 313 -7.24 3.03 7.06
CA ALA A 313 -6.63 1.86 6.46
C ALA A 313 -6.10 2.21 5.06
N ILE A 314 -4.88 1.74 4.74
CA ILE A 314 -4.17 2.00 3.49
C ILE A 314 -3.84 0.68 2.78
N PHE A 315 -4.12 0.63 1.48
CA PHE A 315 -3.89 -0.54 0.62
C PHE A 315 -3.03 -0.16 -0.56
N VAL A 316 -2.18 -1.10 -0.97
CA VAL A 316 -1.42 -0.98 -2.22
C VAL A 316 -1.57 -2.24 -3.06
N SER A 317 -1.56 -2.05 -4.38
CA SER A 317 -1.47 -3.16 -5.33
C SER A 317 -0.23 -2.98 -6.19
N ALA A 318 0.39 -4.10 -6.54
CA ALA A 318 1.61 -4.10 -7.33
C ALA A 318 1.28 -4.13 -8.82
N HIS A 319 2.19 -3.59 -9.63
CA HIS A 319 2.10 -3.54 -11.08
C HIS A 319 1.79 -4.91 -11.71
N SER A 320 0.80 -4.98 -12.61
CA SER A 320 0.50 -6.21 -13.38
C SER A 320 1.64 -6.61 -14.32
N ASP A 321 2.33 -5.62 -14.90
CA ASP A 321 3.20 -5.80 -16.07
C ASP A 321 4.68 -5.96 -15.72
N VAL A 322 5.02 -5.90 -14.44
CA VAL A 322 6.42 -5.79 -14.00
C VAL A 322 6.97 -7.16 -13.59
N LEU A 323 7.47 -7.91 -14.57
CA LEU A 323 8.40 -9.03 -14.37
C LEU A 323 9.71 -8.62 -13.66
N SER A 324 9.99 -7.31 -13.50
CA SER A 324 11.29 -6.81 -13.05
C SER A 324 11.45 -6.69 -11.53
N GLN A 325 10.40 -6.87 -10.72
CA GLN A 325 10.54 -6.89 -9.27
C GLN A 325 10.36 -8.30 -8.74
N ARG A 326 11.49 -9.02 -8.72
CA ARG A 326 11.64 -10.44 -8.36
C ARG A 326 11.09 -10.83 -6.97
N TYR A 327 10.40 -9.96 -6.23
CA TYR A 327 10.06 -10.15 -4.83
C TYR A 327 8.64 -9.72 -4.44
N ILE A 328 7.83 -9.19 -5.36
CA ILE A 328 6.46 -8.74 -5.06
C ILE A 328 5.53 -9.38 -6.07
N SER A 329 4.50 -10.06 -5.57
CA SER A 329 3.47 -10.65 -6.41
C SER A 329 2.50 -9.56 -6.86
N SER A 330 2.33 -9.43 -8.17
CA SER A 330 1.36 -8.54 -8.84
C SER A 330 -0.10 -8.96 -8.61
N TRP A 331 -0.34 -10.22 -8.22
CA TRP A 331 -1.68 -10.76 -8.01
C TRP A 331 -2.23 -10.56 -6.59
N HIS A 332 -1.53 -9.79 -5.75
CA HIS A 332 -1.89 -9.61 -4.36
C HIS A 332 -2.06 -8.14 -3.99
N SER A 333 -3.01 -7.89 -3.10
CA SER A 333 -3.13 -6.65 -2.37
C SER A 333 -2.30 -6.71 -1.09
N TYR A 334 -1.73 -5.57 -0.72
CA TYR A 334 -0.93 -5.43 0.48
C TYR A 334 -1.52 -4.34 1.38
N SER A 335 -1.36 -4.54 2.69
CA SER A 335 -1.72 -3.58 3.73
C SER A 335 -0.49 -2.76 4.10
N VAL A 336 -0.62 -1.43 4.14
CA VAL A 336 0.41 -0.56 4.75
C VAL A 336 0.09 -0.45 6.24
N GLN A 337 1.00 -0.94 7.08
CA GLN A 337 0.80 -1.08 8.52
C GLN A 337 1.46 0.03 9.33
N GLY A 338 2.41 0.75 8.74
CA GLY A 338 3.27 1.66 9.47
C GLY A 338 4.33 2.28 8.59
N ILE A 339 5.07 3.21 9.19
CA ILE A 339 6.26 3.81 8.61
C ILE A 339 7.35 3.88 9.68
N GLU A 340 8.60 3.93 9.23
CA GLU A 340 9.77 4.12 10.09
C GLU A 340 10.75 5.07 9.42
N GLU A 341 11.47 5.84 10.24
CA GLU A 341 12.55 6.71 9.79
C GLU A 341 13.83 6.30 10.54
N SER A 342 14.89 6.00 9.80
CA SER A 342 16.19 5.73 10.40
C SER A 342 16.80 7.03 10.89
N THR A 343 17.08 7.10 12.19
CA THR A 343 17.78 8.23 12.80
C THR A 343 19.28 8.25 12.47
N VAL A 344 19.82 7.14 11.94
CA VAL A 344 21.26 6.99 11.67
C VAL A 344 21.55 7.23 10.20
N LEU A 345 20.82 6.56 9.31
CA LEU A 345 21.09 6.60 7.87
C LEU A 345 20.13 7.51 7.09
N SER A 346 19.17 8.13 7.77
CA SER A 346 18.13 8.97 7.15
C SER A 346 17.23 8.25 6.14
N HIS A 347 17.27 6.92 6.08
CA HIS A 347 16.33 6.13 5.27
C HIS A 347 14.92 6.22 5.80
N LYS A 348 13.97 6.14 4.87
CA LYS A 348 12.54 6.09 5.13
C LYS A 348 12.01 4.73 4.73
N TYR A 349 11.20 4.13 5.59
CA TYR A 349 10.67 2.79 5.41
C TYR A 349 9.16 2.77 5.54
N VAL A 350 8.53 1.98 4.67
CA VAL A 350 7.10 1.67 4.73
C VAL A 350 6.97 0.21 5.15
N LEU A 351 6.17 -0.04 6.19
CA LEU A 351 5.88 -1.38 6.67
C LEU A 351 4.69 -1.94 5.91
N VAL A 352 4.95 -2.91 5.05
CA VAL A 352 3.92 -3.48 4.15
C VAL A 352 3.70 -4.94 4.48
N ARG A 353 2.46 -5.40 4.49
CA ARG A 353 2.14 -6.81 4.78
C ARG A 353 1.24 -7.40 3.71
N THR A 354 1.58 -8.61 3.30
CA THR A 354 0.74 -9.43 2.42
C THR A 354 0.16 -10.61 3.19
N PRO A 355 -1.07 -11.03 2.88
CA PRO A 355 -1.59 -12.32 3.32
C PRO A 355 -0.94 -13.43 2.50
N ALA A 356 0.38 -13.64 2.58
CA ALA A 356 1.04 -14.67 1.77
C ALA A 356 0.42 -16.06 2.03
N PRO A 357 0.21 -16.88 0.99
CA PRO A 357 -0.40 -18.18 1.15
C PRO A 357 0.48 -19.15 1.96
N HIS A 358 -0.13 -19.86 2.91
CA HIS A 358 0.54 -20.84 3.76
C HIS A 358 1.11 -22.03 2.96
N PHE A 359 0.56 -22.34 1.78
CA PHE A 359 1.05 -23.48 0.99
C PHE A 359 2.49 -23.29 0.51
N LEU A 360 3.03 -22.07 0.51
CA LEU A 360 4.42 -21.79 0.10
C LEU A 360 5.45 -22.47 0.99
N HIS A 361 5.15 -22.69 2.27
CA HIS A 361 6.03 -23.47 3.15
C HIS A 361 6.02 -24.98 2.87
N ARG A 362 5.01 -25.48 2.16
CA ARG A 362 4.87 -26.90 1.78
C ARG A 362 5.10 -27.14 0.29
N ALA A 363 5.13 -26.08 -0.50
CA ALA A 363 5.42 -26.16 -1.92
C ALA A 363 6.86 -26.68 -2.08
N PRO A 364 7.13 -27.55 -3.07
CA PRO A 364 8.49 -27.92 -3.43
C PRO A 364 9.37 -26.67 -3.58
N LYS A 365 10.65 -26.73 -3.19
CA LYS A 365 11.57 -25.58 -3.28
C LYS A 365 11.55 -24.92 -4.66
N TRP A 366 11.37 -25.70 -5.73
CA TRP A 366 11.26 -25.18 -7.09
C TRP A 366 10.02 -24.28 -7.31
N MET A 367 8.89 -24.55 -6.64
CA MET A 367 7.70 -23.68 -6.67
C MET A 367 7.89 -22.38 -5.87
N SER A 368 8.65 -22.40 -4.78
CA SER A 368 8.91 -21.18 -3.98
C SER A 368 9.60 -20.07 -4.80
N TYR A 369 10.28 -20.42 -5.90
CA TYR A 369 10.83 -19.43 -6.84
C TYR A 369 9.76 -18.64 -7.60
N PHE A 370 8.56 -19.22 -7.79
CA PHE A 370 7.42 -18.56 -8.43
C PHE A 370 6.57 -17.73 -7.46
N PHE A 371 6.74 -17.95 -6.15
CA PHE A 371 5.95 -17.30 -5.11
C PHE A 371 6.88 -16.67 -4.07
N LYS A 372 7.62 -15.66 -4.50
CA LYS A 372 8.53 -14.92 -3.61
C LYS A 372 7.72 -13.92 -2.81
N THR A 373 7.85 -14.00 -1.49
CA THR A 373 7.08 -13.21 -0.53
C THR A 373 7.90 -12.01 -0.07
N GLY A 374 7.70 -10.85 -0.66
CA GLY A 374 8.25 -9.57 -0.20
C GLY A 374 9.78 -9.41 -0.19
N ARG A 375 10.21 -8.16 -0.04
CA ARG A 375 11.60 -7.74 0.17
C ARG A 375 11.66 -6.92 1.46
N SER A 376 12.62 -7.19 2.34
CA SER A 376 12.76 -6.49 3.61
C SER A 376 14.19 -5.95 3.78
N VAL A 377 14.31 -4.72 4.25
CA VAL A 377 15.59 -4.05 4.44
C VAL A 377 15.89 -3.97 5.93
N LYS A 378 17.05 -4.51 6.31
CA LYS A 378 17.57 -4.47 7.67
C LYS A 378 18.81 -3.59 7.73
N GLU A 379 18.82 -2.64 8.64
CA GLU A 379 20.03 -1.88 8.95
C GLU A 379 20.84 -2.64 10.00
N ILE A 380 22.15 -2.75 9.77
CA ILE A 380 23.08 -3.37 10.69
C ILE A 380 23.99 -2.25 11.23
N ASP A 381 23.76 -1.90 12.49
CA ASP A 381 24.70 -1.10 13.27
C ASP A 381 25.87 -2.00 13.69
N VAL A 382 26.89 -2.07 12.84
CA VAL A 382 28.13 -2.76 13.17
C VAL A 382 28.90 -1.81 14.08
N GLN A 383 28.77 -2.00 15.40
CA GLN A 383 29.40 -1.15 16.44
C GLN A 383 30.93 -0.98 16.30
N HIS A 384 31.57 -1.59 15.31
CA HIS A 384 33.01 -1.52 15.02
C HIS A 384 33.37 -1.17 13.56
N GLN A 385 32.43 -0.71 12.74
CA GLN A 385 32.74 -0.17 11.41
C GLN A 385 32.39 1.32 11.32
N GLN A 386 33.21 2.08 10.58
CA GLN A 386 33.08 3.53 10.45
C GLN A 386 31.83 3.98 9.68
N SER A 387 31.09 3.05 9.06
CA SER A 387 29.86 3.34 8.32
C SER A 387 28.82 2.24 8.56
N PRO A 388 27.55 2.59 8.88
CA PRO A 388 26.49 1.60 9.04
C PRO A 388 26.24 0.87 7.71
N GLN A 389 25.93 -0.43 7.77
CA GLN A 389 25.67 -1.24 6.58
C GLN A 389 24.18 -1.54 6.44
N ILE A 390 23.71 -1.63 5.19
CA ILE A 390 22.34 -2.01 4.86
C ILE A 390 22.37 -3.42 4.29
N GLU A 391 21.65 -4.33 4.94
CA GLU A 391 21.43 -5.68 4.46
C GLU A 391 20.03 -5.78 3.84
N ILE A 392 19.98 -6.12 2.55
CA ILE A 392 18.73 -6.51 1.91
C ILE A 392 18.50 -7.98 2.22
N THR A 393 17.48 -8.25 3.02
CA THR A 393 17.06 -9.62 3.33
C THR A 393 15.80 -9.96 2.54
N GLN A 394 15.82 -11.11 1.88
CA GLN A 394 14.57 -11.66 1.37
C GLN A 394 13.83 -12.28 2.56
N SER A 395 12.72 -11.68 2.96
CA SER A 395 11.92 -12.20 4.07
C SER A 395 11.00 -13.30 3.57
N GLN A 396 11.37 -14.57 3.75
CA GLN A 396 10.43 -15.68 3.58
C GLN A 396 9.47 -15.84 4.77
N GLU A 397 9.54 -14.92 5.76
CA GLU A 397 8.71 -14.98 6.95
C GLU A 397 7.27 -14.58 6.62
N VAL A 398 6.45 -15.59 6.34
CA VAL A 398 5.01 -15.43 6.16
C VAL A 398 4.41 -14.85 7.42
N GLY A 399 3.68 -13.74 7.27
CA GLY A 399 3.01 -13.10 8.38
C GLY A 399 3.90 -12.17 9.20
N LYS A 400 4.97 -11.61 8.64
CA LYS A 400 5.57 -10.38 9.17
C LYS A 400 5.37 -9.24 8.18
N ALA A 401 5.37 -8.02 8.71
CA ALA A 401 5.48 -6.84 7.86
C ALA A 401 6.87 -6.83 7.22
N TYR A 402 6.91 -6.56 5.93
CA TYR A 402 8.13 -6.24 5.20
C TYR A 402 8.49 -4.79 5.48
N ARG A 403 9.73 -4.58 5.90
CA ARG A 403 10.29 -3.23 6.04
C ARG A 403 10.84 -2.81 4.69
N MET A 404 10.04 -2.13 3.89
CA MET A 404 10.43 -1.71 2.53
C MET A 404 11.01 -0.31 2.57
N GLU A 405 12.16 -0.11 1.93
CA GLU A 405 12.70 1.24 1.77
C GLU A 405 11.83 2.05 0.79
N LEU A 406 11.66 3.35 1.02
CA LEU A 406 10.66 4.16 0.34
C LEU A 406 10.81 4.19 -1.20
N ASN A 407 12.04 4.20 -1.72
CA ASN A 407 12.27 4.16 -3.17
C ASN A 407 11.87 2.79 -3.74
N ASP A 408 12.19 1.71 -3.03
CA ASP A 408 11.71 0.35 -3.36
C ASP A 408 10.19 0.30 -3.35
N PHE A 409 9.54 0.79 -2.28
CA PHE A 409 8.07 0.88 -2.17
C PHE A 409 7.43 1.60 -3.35
N CYS A 410 7.94 2.79 -3.70
CA CYS A 410 7.41 3.58 -4.81
C CYS A 410 7.57 2.89 -6.15
N ARG A 411 8.61 2.09 -6.35
CA ARG A 411 8.75 1.30 -7.59
C ARG A 411 7.80 0.12 -7.61
N SER A 412 7.47 -0.43 -6.45
CA SER A 412 6.74 -1.69 -6.34
C SER A 412 5.25 -1.61 -6.58
N PHE A 413 4.66 -0.46 -6.32
CA PHE A 413 3.22 -0.29 -6.32
C PHE A 413 2.81 0.78 -7.33
N ASP A 414 1.69 0.53 -8.02
CA ASP A 414 1.11 1.43 -9.03
C ASP A 414 -0.13 2.16 -8.53
N THR A 415 -0.77 1.56 -7.52
CA THR A 415 -2.02 2.01 -6.95
C THR A 415 -1.92 1.97 -5.44
N MET A 416 -2.40 3.05 -4.84
CA MET A 416 -2.53 3.14 -3.40
C MET A 416 -3.83 3.84 -3.04
N LYS A 417 -4.53 3.29 -2.04
CA LYS A 417 -5.85 3.74 -1.64
C LYS A 417 -5.91 3.89 -0.13
N SER A 418 -6.58 4.94 0.32
CA SER A 418 -6.86 5.19 1.73
C SER A 418 -8.37 5.33 1.94
N THR A 419 -8.80 4.94 3.13
CA THR A 419 -10.21 4.88 3.51
C THR A 419 -10.63 6.12 4.31
N GLN A 420 -11.92 6.26 4.56
CA GLN A 420 -12.40 7.08 5.67
C GLN A 420 -11.82 6.56 7.00
N PRO A 421 -11.72 7.39 8.06
CA PRO A 421 -11.27 6.94 9.37
C PRO A 421 -12.07 5.74 9.87
N ILE A 422 -11.38 4.74 10.42
CA ILE A 422 -11.98 3.52 10.96
C ILE A 422 -11.61 3.43 12.44
N SER A 423 -12.60 3.61 13.29
CA SER A 423 -12.55 3.36 14.73
C SER A 423 -13.85 2.67 15.14
N SER A 424 -13.91 2.10 16.34
CA SER A 424 -15.17 1.54 16.85
C SER A 424 -16.29 2.59 16.82
N THR A 425 -16.00 3.81 17.30
CA THR A 425 -16.94 4.95 17.28
C THR A 425 -17.41 5.28 15.86
N ALA A 426 -16.50 5.37 14.88
CA ALA A 426 -16.87 5.69 13.50
C ALA A 426 -17.75 4.59 12.88
N VAL A 427 -17.52 3.32 13.23
CA VAL A 427 -18.39 2.22 12.77
C VAL A 427 -19.78 2.33 13.41
N ASP A 428 -19.87 2.64 14.70
CA ASP A 428 -21.14 2.79 15.41
C ASP A 428 -21.94 4.02 14.93
N GLU A 429 -21.26 5.12 14.59
CA GLU A 429 -21.86 6.28 13.95
C GLU A 429 -22.48 5.92 12.60
N ARG A 430 -21.77 5.16 11.75
CA ARG A 430 -22.30 4.67 10.47
C ARG A 430 -23.53 3.80 10.66
N VAL A 431 -23.51 2.90 11.65
CA VAL A 431 -24.69 2.09 12.01
C VAL A 431 -25.86 2.99 12.40
N SER A 432 -25.61 4.00 13.24
CA SER A 432 -26.63 4.91 13.76
C SER A 432 -27.30 5.73 12.66
N VAL A 433 -26.52 6.26 11.70
CA VAL A 433 -27.03 7.04 10.56
C VAL A 433 -28.09 6.27 9.76
N HIS A 434 -27.91 4.96 9.58
CA HIS A 434 -28.87 4.15 8.81
C HIS A 434 -30.11 3.73 9.61
N LEU A 435 -30.02 3.75 10.94
CA LEU A 435 -31.11 3.32 11.82
C LEU A 435 -31.98 4.47 12.32
N SER A 436 -31.47 5.70 12.34
CA SER A 436 -32.22 6.91 12.72
C SER A 436 -33.18 7.42 11.65
N VAL A 437 -33.06 6.98 10.39
CA VAL A 437 -33.84 7.48 9.25
C VAL A 437 -35.28 6.92 9.20
N LYS A 438 -35.65 6.02 10.11
CA LYS A 438 -37.04 5.56 10.29
C LYS A 438 -37.67 6.20 11.53
N LYS A 439 -38.16 7.44 11.38
CA LYS A 439 -39.20 8.01 12.24
C LYS A 439 -40.33 8.55 11.39
#